data_AF-A0A0W7WQQ8-F1
#
_entry.id   AF-A0A0W7WQQ8-F1
#
_cell.length_a   1.000
_cell.length_b   1.000
_cell.length_c   1.000
_cell.angle_alpha   90.00
_cell.angle_beta   90.00
_cell.angle_gamma   90.00
#
_symmetry.space_group_name_H-M   'P 1'
#
loop_
_entity.id
_entity.type
_entity.pdbx_description
1 polymer ?
#
loop_
_entity_poly.entity_id
_entity_poly.type
_entity_poly.pdbx_seq_one_letter_code
_entity_poly.pdbx_strand_id
1 'polypeptide(L)'
;MTNRIDQPRKLDLVGNPVHLGGIGTGHEATLHYRVGDGHAEVTGHFNAGGGSGEHGQFHVKADVGKAKFQSDQLLVQVFEISPKDGKEVNVVTASVLYGPRIVPGYYGYREHKVVKGDTLSGLAKAHYGDASLFKRIVRANPDQITDPDKITPGQILRIPIGT
;
A
#
# COMPACT_ATOMS: atom_id res chain seq x y z
N MET A 1 7.85 -15.21 -18.06
CA MET A 1 7.72 -13.75 -18.19
C MET A 1 7.36 -13.23 -16.82
N THR A 2 8.16 -12.34 -16.23
CA THR A 2 7.96 -11.97 -14.82
C THR A 2 7.52 -10.53 -14.75
N ASN A 3 6.20 -10.33 -14.60
CA ASN A 3 5.68 -9.04 -14.15
C ASN A 3 6.23 -8.74 -12.76
N ARG A 4 6.42 -7.47 -12.44
CA ARG A 4 6.96 -7.03 -11.15
C ARG A 4 6.37 -5.69 -10.75
N ILE A 5 6.03 -5.58 -9.47
CA ILE A 5 5.67 -4.32 -8.82
C ILE A 5 6.89 -3.87 -8.03
N ASP A 6 7.48 -2.74 -8.41
CA ASP A 6 8.60 -2.10 -7.72
C ASP A 6 8.12 -1.08 -6.67
N GLN A 7 6.95 -0.49 -6.91
CA GLN A 7 6.19 0.33 -5.97
C GLN A 7 4.68 0.08 -6.17
N PRO A 8 3.88 0.01 -5.11
CA PRO A 8 4.30 0.04 -3.70
C PRO A 8 4.96 -1.28 -3.27
N ARG A 9 5.82 -1.23 -2.26
CA ARG A 9 6.43 -2.41 -1.64
C ARG A 9 5.56 -2.95 -0.51
N LYS A 10 5.92 -4.13 -0.02
CA LYS A 10 5.22 -4.79 1.09
C LYS A 10 5.16 -3.85 2.30
N LEU A 11 3.93 -3.61 2.78
CA LEU A 11 3.55 -2.77 3.91
C LEU A 11 3.82 -1.28 3.74
N ASP A 12 4.10 -0.78 2.54
CA ASP A 12 4.16 0.66 2.30
C ASP A 12 2.82 1.33 2.66
N LEU A 13 2.89 2.54 3.23
CA LEU A 13 1.71 3.36 3.48
C LEU A 13 1.33 4.13 2.21
N VAL A 14 0.23 3.72 1.58
CA VAL A 14 -0.28 4.33 0.36
C VAL A 14 -1.45 5.25 0.63
N GLY A 15 -1.60 6.29 -0.20
CA GLY A 15 -2.72 7.22 -0.17
C GLY A 15 -3.78 6.91 -1.24
N ASN A 16 -4.56 7.93 -1.56
CA ASN A 16 -5.40 7.95 -2.75
C ASN A 16 -4.92 9.09 -3.69
N PRO A 17 -4.57 8.81 -4.97
CA PRO A 17 -4.55 7.50 -5.61
C PRO A 17 -3.45 6.57 -5.08
N VAL A 18 -3.62 5.26 -5.27
CA VAL A 18 -2.54 4.29 -5.08
C VAL A 18 -1.64 4.35 -6.32
N HIS A 19 -0.34 4.57 -6.12
CA HIS A 19 0.64 4.65 -7.18
C HIS A 19 1.30 3.29 -7.39
N LEU A 20 1.16 2.73 -8.59
CA LEU A 20 1.77 1.47 -8.99
C LEU A 20 2.88 1.77 -9.99
N GLY A 21 4.03 1.13 -9.85
CA GLY A 21 5.11 1.21 -10.80
C GLY A 21 5.94 -0.06 -10.81
N GLY A 22 6.50 -0.39 -11.96
CA GLY A 22 7.26 -1.61 -12.13
C GLY A 22 7.56 -1.92 -13.59
N ILE A 23 7.73 -3.20 -13.87
CA ILE A 23 8.07 -3.73 -15.19
C ILE A 23 7.13 -4.89 -15.51
N GLY A 24 6.58 -4.93 -16.72
CA GLY A 24 5.68 -6.00 -17.12
C GLY A 24 5.50 -6.08 -18.63
N THR A 25 4.85 -7.15 -19.05
CA THR A 25 4.36 -7.35 -20.42
C THR A 25 3.07 -8.15 -20.34
N GLY A 26 2.17 -7.93 -21.28
CA GLY A 26 0.99 -8.76 -21.45
C GLY A 26 0.72 -9.05 -22.91
N HIS A 27 -0.29 -9.89 -23.16
CA HIS A 27 -0.83 -10.05 -24.49
C HIS A 27 -1.26 -8.67 -25.04
N GLU A 28 -0.83 -8.33 -26.27
CA GLU A 28 -1.05 -7.01 -26.87
C GLU A 28 -0.58 -5.83 -25.99
N ALA A 29 0.49 -6.07 -25.20
CA ALA A 29 1.04 -5.13 -24.24
C ALA A 29 0.05 -4.69 -23.15
N THR A 30 -1.06 -5.41 -22.95
CA THR A 30 -2.10 -5.02 -21.99
C THR A 30 -1.93 -5.75 -20.66
N LEU A 31 -1.86 -4.96 -19.59
CA LEU A 31 -1.87 -5.42 -18.21
C LEU A 31 -3.08 -4.88 -17.48
N HIS A 32 -3.49 -5.58 -16.44
CA HIS A 32 -4.56 -5.20 -15.56
C HIS A 32 -4.01 -4.94 -14.17
N TYR A 33 -4.66 -4.05 -13.42
CA TYR A 33 -4.45 -3.94 -11.99
C TYR A 33 -5.75 -4.20 -11.23
N ARG A 34 -5.60 -4.69 -10.00
CA ARG A 34 -6.67 -4.77 -8.99
C ARG A 34 -6.13 -4.30 -7.66
N VAL A 35 -6.85 -3.40 -7.00
CA VAL A 35 -6.57 -2.94 -5.64
C VAL A 35 -7.78 -3.23 -4.77
N GLY A 36 -7.64 -4.07 -3.74
CA GLY A 36 -8.77 -4.45 -2.91
C GLY A 36 -8.42 -5.10 -1.59
N ASP A 37 -9.43 -5.35 -0.76
CA ASP A 37 -9.30 -6.00 0.55
C ASP A 37 -10.19 -7.25 0.70
N GLY A 38 -10.77 -7.72 -0.41
CA GLY A 38 -11.74 -8.82 -0.44
C GLY A 38 -13.19 -8.38 -0.18
N HIS A 39 -13.43 -7.18 0.34
CA HIS A 39 -14.77 -6.60 0.48
C HIS A 39 -15.07 -5.60 -0.64
N ALA A 40 -14.11 -4.75 -0.97
CA ALA A 40 -14.19 -3.83 -2.10
C ALA A 40 -12.93 -3.94 -2.96
N GLU A 41 -13.08 -3.70 -4.25
CA GLU A 41 -11.99 -3.67 -5.20
C GLU A 41 -12.16 -2.56 -6.23
N VAL A 42 -11.02 -2.11 -6.76
CA VAL A 42 -10.92 -1.22 -7.91
C VAL A 42 -10.02 -1.89 -8.93
N THR A 43 -10.51 -2.00 -10.16
CA THR A 43 -9.78 -2.59 -11.27
C THR A 43 -9.55 -1.58 -12.38
N GLY A 44 -8.54 -1.83 -13.21
CA GLY A 44 -8.26 -1.06 -14.41
C GLY A 44 -7.25 -1.78 -15.28
N HIS A 45 -6.89 -1.17 -16.40
CA HIS A 45 -5.91 -1.71 -17.33
C HIS A 45 -5.00 -0.60 -17.85
N PHE A 46 -3.85 -1.00 -18.38
CA PHE A 46 -2.85 -0.10 -18.94
C PHE A 46 -1.97 -0.86 -19.92
N ASN A 47 -1.27 -0.13 -20.78
CA ASN A 47 -0.31 -0.71 -21.71
C ASN A 47 1.12 -0.63 -21.14
N ALA A 48 1.88 -1.72 -21.27
CA ALA A 48 3.29 -1.79 -20.98
C ALA A 48 3.96 -2.85 -21.86
N GLY A 49 5.09 -2.49 -22.48
CA GLY A 49 5.85 -3.41 -23.33
C GLY A 49 5.42 -3.41 -24.80
N GLY A 50 5.87 -4.43 -25.55
CA GLY A 50 5.72 -4.51 -27.01
C GLY A 50 4.66 -5.49 -27.53
N GLY A 51 4.02 -6.27 -26.65
CA GLY A 51 2.94 -7.20 -27.01
C GLY A 51 3.40 -8.51 -27.67
N SER A 52 4.67 -8.62 -28.07
CA SER A 52 5.34 -9.86 -28.49
C SER A 52 6.26 -10.44 -27.40
N GLY A 53 6.17 -9.95 -26.17
CA GLY A 53 6.89 -10.44 -25.00
C GLY A 53 7.98 -9.51 -24.46
N GLU A 54 8.15 -8.32 -25.05
CA GLU A 54 9.06 -7.29 -24.56
C GLU A 54 8.48 -6.61 -23.32
N HIS A 55 9.25 -6.60 -22.23
CA HIS A 55 8.88 -5.91 -21.00
C HIS A 55 9.04 -4.40 -21.12
N GLY A 56 8.01 -3.67 -20.71
CA GLY A 56 8.04 -2.21 -20.57
C GLY A 56 7.94 -1.76 -19.12
N GLN A 57 8.45 -0.57 -18.84
CA GLN A 57 8.18 0.11 -17.58
C GLN A 57 6.75 0.63 -17.56
N PHE A 58 6.13 0.63 -16.38
CA PHE A 58 4.83 1.25 -16.18
C PHE A 58 4.80 2.12 -14.93
N HIS A 59 3.94 3.14 -14.96
CA HIS A 59 3.53 3.91 -13.80
C HIS A 59 2.05 4.23 -13.94
N VAL A 60 1.23 3.73 -13.01
CA VAL A 60 -0.22 3.85 -13.03
C VAL A 60 -0.71 4.44 -11.72
N LYS A 61 -1.76 5.24 -11.77
CA LYS A 61 -2.47 5.77 -10.60
C LYS A 61 -3.84 5.12 -10.53
N ALA A 62 -4.07 4.31 -9.50
CA ALA A 62 -5.38 3.74 -9.21
C ALA A 62 -6.14 4.67 -8.25
N ASP A 63 -7.17 5.36 -8.74
CA ASP A 63 -8.08 6.11 -7.87
C ASP A 63 -8.99 5.13 -7.13
N VAL A 64 -8.78 5.02 -5.82
CA VAL A 64 -9.52 4.14 -4.92
C VAL A 64 -10.43 4.89 -3.97
N GLY A 65 -10.59 6.21 -4.14
CA GLY A 65 -11.30 7.07 -3.19
C GLY A 65 -12.79 6.76 -3.02
N LYS A 66 -13.41 6.11 -4.03
CA LYS A 66 -14.82 5.70 -3.97
C LYS A 66 -15.03 4.32 -3.34
N ALA A 67 -13.98 3.49 -3.28
CA ALA A 67 -14.08 2.14 -2.76
C ALA A 67 -14.34 2.14 -1.25
N LYS A 68 -15.20 1.21 -0.80
CA LYS A 68 -15.59 1.07 0.61
C LYS A 68 -14.82 -0.08 1.26
N PHE A 69 -13.50 0.09 1.35
CA PHE A 69 -12.63 -0.86 2.05
C PHE A 69 -13.02 -0.94 3.53
N GLN A 70 -12.90 -2.13 4.11
CA GLN A 70 -13.10 -2.47 5.51
C GLN A 70 -11.79 -2.86 6.22
N SER A 71 -10.73 -3.15 5.47
CA SER A 71 -9.39 -3.43 5.99
C SER A 71 -8.43 -2.26 5.75
N ASP A 72 -7.48 -2.08 6.67
CA ASP A 72 -6.34 -1.16 6.44
C ASP A 72 -5.34 -1.75 5.47
N GLN A 73 -5.32 -3.08 5.33
CA GLN A 73 -4.40 -3.78 4.45
C GLN A 73 -5.09 -4.05 3.12
N LEU A 74 -4.50 -3.56 2.03
CA LEU A 74 -4.94 -3.81 0.67
C LEU A 74 -3.96 -4.75 -0.05
N LEU A 75 -4.49 -5.50 -1.01
CA LEU A 75 -3.74 -6.24 -2.01
C LEU A 75 -3.74 -5.43 -3.30
N VAL A 76 -2.56 -5.04 -3.74
CA VAL A 76 -2.29 -4.40 -5.03
C VAL A 76 -1.77 -5.47 -5.97
N GLN A 77 -2.50 -5.74 -7.03
CA GLN A 77 -2.20 -6.80 -7.97
C GLN A 77 -2.00 -6.24 -9.37
N VAL A 78 -1.03 -6.79 -10.09
CA VAL A 78 -0.85 -6.58 -11.53
C VAL A 78 -0.84 -7.94 -12.19
N PHE A 79 -1.61 -8.11 -13.26
CA PHE A 79 -1.80 -9.41 -13.90
C PHE A 79 -2.15 -9.27 -15.38
N GLU A 80 -2.06 -10.39 -16.09
CA GLU A 80 -2.48 -10.54 -17.47
C GLU A 80 -3.79 -11.33 -17.53
N ILE A 81 -4.61 -11.07 -18.54
CA ILE A 81 -5.76 -11.92 -18.87
C ILE A 81 -5.36 -12.83 -20.01
N SER A 82 -5.43 -14.14 -19.79
CA SER A 82 -5.14 -15.17 -20.80
C SER A 82 -6.15 -15.08 -21.95
N PRO A 83 -5.71 -14.91 -23.21
CA PRO A 83 -6.63 -14.89 -24.36
C PRO A 83 -7.25 -16.27 -24.65
N LYS A 84 -6.71 -17.35 -24.05
CA LYS A 84 -7.18 -18.72 -24.27
C LYS A 84 -8.44 -19.04 -23.48
N ASP A 85 -8.51 -18.58 -22.23
CA ASP A 85 -9.53 -18.99 -21.26
C ASP A 85 -10.02 -17.84 -20.36
N GLY A 86 -9.57 -16.61 -20.59
CA GLY A 86 -9.97 -15.43 -19.82
C GLY A 86 -9.48 -15.41 -18.37
N LYS A 87 -8.61 -16.35 -17.98
CA LYS A 87 -8.10 -16.42 -16.61
C LYS A 87 -7.00 -15.41 -16.36
N GLU A 88 -6.92 -14.95 -15.13
CA GLU A 88 -5.80 -14.16 -14.66
C GLU A 88 -4.55 -15.02 -14.56
N VAL A 89 -3.46 -14.57 -15.18
CA VAL A 89 -2.15 -15.24 -15.18
C VAL A 89 -1.05 -14.26 -14.82
N ASN A 90 0.10 -14.80 -14.40
CA ASN A 90 1.27 -14.02 -13.98
C ASN A 90 0.93 -12.93 -12.95
N VAL A 91 -0.01 -13.24 -12.05
CA VAL A 91 -0.48 -12.33 -11.00
C VAL A 91 0.67 -12.05 -10.04
N VAL A 92 1.09 -10.79 -9.97
CA VAL A 92 1.99 -10.30 -8.93
C VAL A 92 1.22 -9.48 -7.92
N THR A 93 1.54 -9.64 -6.64
CA THR A 93 0.80 -9.04 -5.54
C THR A 93 1.77 -8.31 -4.59
N ALA A 94 1.47 -7.06 -4.30
CA ALA A 94 2.06 -6.29 -3.21
C ALA A 94 0.97 -6.02 -2.17
N SER A 95 1.25 -6.34 -0.90
CA SER A 95 0.35 -6.00 0.18
C SER A 95 0.76 -4.68 0.82
N VAL A 96 -0.18 -3.75 1.00
CA VAL A 96 0.09 -2.36 1.43
C VAL A 96 -0.85 -1.94 2.55
N LEU A 97 -0.53 -0.81 3.21
CA LEU A 97 -1.37 -0.18 4.22
C LEU A 97 -2.04 1.07 3.64
N TYR A 98 -3.36 1.17 3.72
CA TYR A 98 -4.13 2.28 3.19
C TYR A 98 -4.30 3.39 4.23
N GLY A 99 -3.45 4.40 4.11
CA GLY A 99 -3.36 5.53 5.04
C GLY A 99 -4.68 6.24 5.33
N PRO A 100 -5.58 6.49 4.35
CA PRO A 100 -6.88 7.14 4.60
C PRO A 100 -7.80 6.42 5.59
N ARG A 101 -7.60 5.12 5.84
CA ARG A 101 -8.32 4.40 6.90
C ARG A 101 -7.67 4.54 8.27
N ILE A 102 -6.37 4.84 8.31
CA ILE A 102 -5.58 4.99 9.53
C ILE A 102 -5.73 6.39 10.10
N VAL A 103 -5.63 7.43 9.25
CA VAL A 103 -5.79 8.83 9.62
C VAL A 103 -6.66 9.56 8.57
N PRO A 104 -7.66 10.35 8.99
CA PRO A 104 -8.45 11.18 8.08
C PRO A 104 -7.56 12.11 7.25
N GLY A 105 -7.89 12.31 5.97
CA GLY A 105 -7.13 13.20 5.09
C GLY A 105 -5.65 12.82 4.94
N TYR A 106 -5.31 11.54 5.04
CA TYR A 106 -3.93 11.06 4.96
C TYR A 106 -3.19 11.60 3.74
N TYR A 107 -2.01 12.18 3.98
CA TYR A 107 -1.13 12.69 2.91
C TYR A 107 0.32 12.24 3.05
N GLY A 108 0.68 11.48 4.09
CA GLY A 108 2.02 10.95 4.27
C GLY A 108 2.30 10.53 5.70
N TYR A 109 3.56 10.20 6.00
CA TYR A 109 4.01 9.87 7.35
C TYR A 109 5.36 10.51 7.63
N ARG A 110 5.70 10.64 8.93
CA ARG A 110 7.07 10.93 9.38
C ARG A 110 7.68 9.68 9.98
N GLU A 111 8.99 9.55 9.87
CA GLU A 111 9.73 8.56 10.63
C GLU A 111 10.13 9.15 11.98
N HIS A 112 9.87 8.39 13.04
CA HIS A 112 10.30 8.70 14.39
C HIS A 112 11.22 7.59 14.88
N LYS A 113 12.45 7.94 15.23
CA LYS A 113 13.37 7.01 15.89
C LYS A 113 13.08 7.04 17.39
N VAL A 114 12.55 5.94 17.91
CA VAL A 114 12.20 5.79 19.32
C VAL A 114 13.42 6.04 20.20
N VAL A 115 13.25 6.84 21.25
CA VAL A 115 14.27 7.10 22.28
C VAL A 115 13.81 6.63 23.66
N LYS A 116 14.73 6.59 24.62
CA LYS A 116 14.40 6.20 26.00
C LYS A 116 13.35 7.15 26.58
N GLY A 117 12.26 6.59 27.09
CA GLY A 117 11.14 7.34 27.68
C GLY A 117 9.97 7.58 26.72
N ASP A 118 10.13 7.28 25.43
CA ASP A 118 9.02 7.32 24.49
C ASP A 118 7.97 6.27 24.85
N THR A 119 6.71 6.66 24.66
CA THR A 119 5.56 5.76 24.68
C THR A 119 4.69 6.05 23.46
N LEU A 120 3.95 5.07 22.95
CA LEU A 120 3.06 5.31 21.80
C LEU A 120 2.04 6.42 22.08
N SER A 121 1.50 6.45 23.31
CA SER A 121 0.58 7.50 23.78
C SER A 121 1.26 8.87 23.86
N GLY A 122 2.52 8.93 24.32
CA GLY A 122 3.30 10.17 24.34
C GLY A 122 3.57 10.71 22.93
N LEU A 123 3.97 9.83 22.00
CA LEU A 123 4.16 10.17 20.60
C LEU A 123 2.84 10.62 19.94
N ALA A 124 1.73 9.93 20.22
CA ALA A 124 0.41 10.34 19.74
C ALA A 124 0.00 11.71 20.28
N LYS A 125 0.24 11.99 21.57
CA LYS A 125 -0.01 13.30 22.17
C LYS A 125 0.82 14.39 21.49
N ALA A 126 2.10 14.11 21.23
CA ALA A 126 3.02 15.05 20.59
C ALA A 126 2.67 15.34 19.12
N HIS A 127 2.27 14.32 18.37
CA HIS A 127 2.02 14.45 16.92
C HIS A 127 0.57 14.75 16.55
N TYR A 128 -0.40 14.29 17.34
CA TYR A 128 -1.83 14.43 17.06
C TYR A 128 -2.56 15.29 18.08
N GLY A 129 -1.89 15.74 19.14
CA GLY A 129 -2.53 16.48 20.24
C GLY A 129 -3.38 15.61 21.16
N ASP A 130 -3.49 14.30 20.92
CA ASP A 130 -4.28 13.36 21.70
C ASP A 130 -3.56 12.00 21.85
N ALA A 131 -3.31 11.62 23.10
CA ALA A 131 -2.68 10.35 23.46
C ALA A 131 -3.51 9.13 23.05
N SER A 132 -4.84 9.26 23.00
CA SER A 132 -5.76 8.17 22.65
C SER A 132 -5.59 7.68 21.20
N LEU A 133 -4.98 8.52 20.36
CA LEU A 133 -4.75 8.26 18.94
C LEU A 133 -3.54 7.38 18.66
N PHE A 134 -2.90 6.81 19.69
CA PHE A 134 -1.76 5.89 19.56
C PHE A 134 -2.04 4.69 18.65
N LYS A 135 -3.32 4.25 18.58
CA LYS A 135 -3.75 3.18 17.67
C LYS A 135 -3.43 3.47 16.21
N ARG A 136 -3.34 4.73 15.79
CA ARG A 136 -2.92 5.12 14.43
C ARG A 136 -1.47 4.72 14.16
N ILE A 137 -0.58 4.88 15.15
CA ILE A 137 0.83 4.50 15.06
C ILE A 137 0.95 2.97 15.01
N VAL A 138 0.19 2.24 15.84
CA VAL A 138 0.16 0.77 15.81
C VAL A 138 -0.25 0.26 14.43
N ARG A 139 -1.37 0.75 13.90
CA ARG A 139 -1.92 0.34 12.60
C ARG A 139 -0.99 0.66 11.42
N ALA A 140 -0.16 1.70 11.55
CA ALA A 140 0.82 2.08 10.54
C ALA A 140 2.13 1.28 10.60
N ASN A 141 2.36 0.48 11.65
CA ASN A 141 3.62 -0.25 11.88
C ASN A 141 3.40 -1.72 12.29
N PRO A 142 2.59 -2.51 11.56
CA PRO A 142 2.24 -3.87 11.95
C PRO A 142 3.44 -4.85 11.96
N ASP A 143 4.52 -4.51 11.25
CA ASP A 143 5.78 -5.27 11.24
C ASP A 143 6.72 -4.91 12.39
N GLN A 144 6.57 -3.71 12.97
CA GLN A 144 7.44 -3.21 14.03
C GLN A 144 6.78 -3.30 15.41
N ILE A 145 5.44 -3.26 15.49
CA ILE A 145 4.69 -3.23 16.75
C ILE A 145 3.77 -4.45 16.79
N THR A 146 4.22 -5.49 17.49
CA THR A 146 3.40 -6.67 17.83
C THR A 146 2.72 -6.53 19.19
N ASP A 147 3.34 -5.78 20.10
CA ASP A 147 2.83 -5.45 21.43
C ASP A 147 2.84 -3.93 21.61
N PRO A 148 1.68 -3.25 21.67
CA PRO A 148 1.60 -1.79 21.81
C PRO A 148 2.29 -1.23 23.06
N ASP A 149 2.46 -2.05 24.11
CA ASP A 149 3.11 -1.64 25.34
C ASP A 149 4.64 -1.77 25.28
N LYS A 150 5.18 -2.31 24.18
CA LYS A 150 6.61 -2.56 23.99
C LYS A 150 7.13 -1.91 22.71
N ILE A 151 7.62 -0.68 22.85
CA ILE A 151 8.51 -0.06 21.87
C ILE A 151 9.92 0.04 22.42
N THR A 152 10.91 -0.07 21.54
CA THR A 152 12.32 -0.14 21.95
C THR A 152 13.12 1.04 21.40
N PRO A 153 14.02 1.65 22.20
CA PRO A 153 14.91 2.69 21.68
C PRO A 153 15.70 2.21 20.46
N GLY A 154 15.73 3.03 19.40
CA GLY A 154 16.36 2.72 18.12
C GLY A 154 15.38 2.23 17.04
N GLN A 155 14.19 1.77 17.41
CA GLN A 155 13.13 1.40 16.48
C GLN A 155 12.67 2.61 15.65
N ILE A 156 12.43 2.41 14.36
CA ILE A 156 11.90 3.45 13.47
C ILE A 156 10.41 3.21 13.28
N LEU A 157 9.59 4.16 13.73
CA LEU A 157 8.14 4.11 13.61
C LEU A 157 7.66 5.11 12.57
N ARG A 158 6.68 4.69 11.77
CA ARG A 158 5.94 5.53 10.84
C ARG A 158 4.80 6.20 11.60
N ILE A 159 4.82 7.52 11.65
CA ILE A 159 3.78 8.36 12.25
C ILE A 159 2.90 8.90 11.13
N PRO A 160 1.72 8.30 10.84
CA PRO A 160 0.86 8.73 9.73
C PRO A 160 0.25 10.12 9.99
N ILE A 161 0.19 10.95 8.96
CA ILE A 161 -0.26 12.34 9.03
C ILE A 161 -1.42 12.55 8.06
N GLY A 162 -2.42 13.28 8.53
CA GLY A 162 -3.57 13.70 7.74
C GLY A 162 -4.19 14.98 8.31
N THR A 163 -5.27 15.44 7.69
CA THR A 163 -5.97 16.70 8.03
C THR A 163 -7.11 16.50 9.00
#